data_AF-A0A958UT77-F1
#
_entry.id   AF-A0A958UT77-F1
#
_cell.length_a   1.000
_cell.length_b   1.000
_cell.length_c   1.000
_cell.angle_alpha   90.00
_cell.angle_beta   90.00
_cell.angle_gamma   90.00
#
_symmetry.space_group_name_H-M   'P 1'
#
loop_
_entity.id
_entity.type
_entity.pdbx_description
1 polymer ?
#
loop_
_entity_poly.entity_id
_entity_poly.type
_entity_poly.pdbx_seq_one_letter_code
_entity_poly.pdbx_strand_id
1 'polypeptide(L)'
;MNVKAIQINFQDFNSDIYGRPDTLRQQFVLQSSIDKINWETIADYSKNTRDMPHGYIELEKPIDARYIRYNHVYCTNNYLSISELRVFGNGYEAKPIKPANFNVVRQVDRRNANLTW
;
A
#
# COMPACT_ATOMS: atom_id res chain seq x y z
N MET A 1 -0.29 -13.15 8.55
CA MET A 1 -0.21 -13.34 7.08
C MET A 1 1.24 -13.18 6.67
N ASN A 2 1.66 -13.80 5.57
CA ASN A 2 2.99 -13.63 5.00
C ASN A 2 2.99 -12.37 4.11
N VAL A 3 3.44 -11.23 4.65
CA VAL A 3 3.51 -9.94 3.95
C VAL A 3 4.77 -9.87 3.10
N LYS A 4 4.64 -9.36 1.87
CA LYS A 4 5.72 -9.27 0.88
C LYS A 4 5.98 -7.84 0.41
N ALA A 5 4.95 -7.01 0.35
CA ALA A 5 5.09 -5.63 -0.05
C ALA A 5 4.00 -4.76 0.57
N ILE A 6 4.27 -3.46 0.65
CA ILE A 6 3.31 -2.45 1.12
C ILE A 6 3.32 -1.30 0.12
N GLN A 7 2.14 -0.77 -0.18
CA GLN A 7 2.00 0.45 -0.98
C GLN A 7 1.26 1.50 -0.18
N ILE A 8 1.83 2.70 -0.12
CA ILE A 8 1.16 3.90 0.39
C ILE A 8 0.85 4.79 -0.80
N ASN A 9 -0.42 5.17 -0.94
CA ASN A 9 -0.85 6.19 -1.89
C ASN A 9 -1.21 7.45 -1.13
N PHE A 10 -0.45 8.50 -1.39
CA PHE A 10 -0.73 9.83 -0.89
C PHE A 10 -1.71 10.54 -1.82
N GLN A 11 -2.44 11.49 -1.26
CA GLN A 11 -3.34 12.36 -2.00
C GLN A 11 -3.08 13.81 -1.59
N ASP A 12 -3.42 14.74 -2.45
CA ASP A 12 -3.40 16.15 -2.12
C ASP A 12 -4.75 16.55 -1.51
N PHE A 13 -4.70 17.18 -0.34
CA PHE A 13 -5.85 17.75 0.34
C PHE A 13 -5.50 19.16 0.79
N ASN A 14 -6.25 20.16 0.30
CA ASN A 14 -5.97 21.58 0.53
C ASN A 14 -4.48 21.93 0.32
N SER A 15 -3.90 21.46 -0.78
CA SER A 15 -2.50 21.73 -1.12
C SER A 15 -2.36 23.10 -1.76
N ASP A 16 -1.39 23.86 -1.29
CA ASP A 16 -0.94 25.12 -1.90
C ASP A 16 0.20 24.89 -2.91
N ILE A 17 0.57 23.64 -3.18
CA ILE A 17 1.64 23.27 -4.09
C ILE A 17 1.07 23.03 -5.48
N TYR A 18 1.57 23.81 -6.44
CA TYR A 18 1.20 23.70 -7.85
C TYR A 18 2.33 23.08 -8.67
N GLY A 19 1.98 22.25 -9.65
CA GLY A 19 2.95 21.55 -10.49
C GLY A 19 3.72 20.47 -9.71
N ARG A 20 4.98 20.25 -10.08
CA ARG A 20 5.82 19.20 -9.49
C ARG A 20 7.22 19.73 -9.14
N PRO A 21 7.36 20.50 -8.06
CA PRO A 21 8.68 20.98 -7.64
C PRO A 21 9.55 19.82 -7.15
N ASP A 22 10.87 19.91 -7.34
CA ASP A 22 11.83 18.87 -6.95
C ASP A 22 11.98 18.70 -5.42
N THR A 23 11.29 19.53 -4.64
CA THR A 23 11.32 19.52 -3.17
C THR A 23 10.21 18.66 -2.55
N LEU A 24 9.33 18.09 -3.36
CA LEU A 24 8.28 17.17 -2.92
C LEU A 24 8.88 15.92 -2.30
N ARG A 25 8.45 15.61 -1.07
CA ARG A 25 8.87 14.41 -0.36
C ARG A 25 7.85 14.00 0.69
N GLN A 26 7.86 12.71 0.97
CA GLN A 26 7.10 12.09 2.04
C GLN A 26 8.07 11.25 2.87
N GLN A 27 8.00 11.38 4.19
CA GLN A 27 8.88 10.72 5.14
C GLN A 27 8.02 10.00 6.18
N PHE A 28 8.35 8.75 6.41
CA PHE A 28 7.60 7.86 7.29
C PHE A 28 8.42 6.63 7.66
N VAL A 29 7.96 5.92 8.68
CA VAL A 29 8.49 4.60 9.06
C VAL A 29 7.34 3.60 9.06
N LEU A 30 7.53 2.47 8.37
CA LEU A 30 6.61 1.35 8.43
C LEU A 30 7.08 0.36 9.48
N GLN A 31 6.14 -0.07 10.31
CA GLN A 31 6.36 -1.11 11.31
C GLN A 31 5.36 -2.24 11.14
N SER A 32 5.76 -3.44 11.58
CA SER A 32 4.88 -4.59 11.66
C SER A 32 4.85 -5.15 13.08
N SER A 33 3.78 -5.90 13.37
CA SER A 33 3.63 -6.61 14.63
C SER A 33 2.73 -7.83 14.46
N ILE A 34 2.99 -8.89 15.22
CA ILE A 34 2.11 -10.06 15.35
C ILE A 34 1.15 -9.93 16.53
N ASP A 35 1.49 -9.13 17.55
CA ASP A 35 0.82 -9.07 18.85
C ASP A 35 0.30 -7.67 19.23
N LYS A 36 0.57 -6.66 18.40
CA LYS A 36 0.25 -5.23 18.60
C LYS A 36 1.05 -4.55 19.73
N ILE A 37 1.92 -5.28 20.43
CA ILE A 37 2.72 -4.81 21.56
C ILE A 37 4.16 -4.56 21.10
N ASN A 38 4.78 -5.57 20.49
CA ASN A 38 6.13 -5.52 19.97
C ASN A 38 6.08 -5.09 18.50
N TRP A 39 6.84 -4.06 18.16
CA TRP A 39 6.85 -3.46 16.82
C TRP A 39 8.24 -3.52 16.23
N GLU A 40 8.34 -4.08 15.03
CA GLU A 40 9.58 -4.13 14.26
C GLU A 40 9.51 -3.18 13.07
N THR A 41 10.58 -2.43 12.83
CA THR A 41 10.69 -1.57 11.64
C THR A 41 10.94 -2.43 10.41
N ILE A 42 10.08 -2.29 9.42
CA ILE A 42 10.13 -3.08 8.17
C ILE A 42 10.52 -2.23 6.96
N ALA A 43 10.37 -0.92 7.06
CA ALA A 43 10.91 0.04 6.10
C ALA A 43 11.08 1.40 6.78
N ASP A 44 12.24 2.03 6.60
CA ASP A 44 12.55 3.35 7.14
C ASP A 44 12.78 4.35 6.00
N TYR A 45 11.80 5.22 5.80
CA TYR A 45 11.84 6.34 4.86
C TYR A 45 11.84 7.68 5.61
N SER A 46 12.24 7.71 6.88
CA SER A 46 12.26 8.92 7.72
C SER A 46 13.16 10.02 7.16
N LYS A 47 14.17 9.66 6.37
CA LYS A 47 15.10 10.59 5.71
C LYS A 47 14.92 10.66 4.20
N ASN A 48 13.80 10.16 3.67
CA ASN A 48 13.54 10.18 2.23
C ASN A 48 13.50 11.61 1.69
N THR A 49 14.20 11.85 0.57
CA THR A 49 14.24 13.13 -0.14
C THR A 49 13.55 13.07 -1.50
N ARG A 50 13.08 11.88 -1.91
CA ARG A 50 12.45 11.67 -3.21
C ARG A 50 10.94 11.89 -3.12
N ASP A 51 10.39 12.43 -4.19
CA ASP A 51 8.94 12.45 -4.41
C ASP A 51 8.42 11.02 -4.63
N MET A 52 7.58 10.55 -3.70
CA MET A 52 7.03 9.18 -3.68
C MET A 52 5.52 9.20 -3.41
N PRO A 53 4.70 9.74 -4.33
CA PRO A 53 3.24 9.82 -4.15
C PRO A 53 2.58 8.43 -4.14
N HIS A 54 3.21 7.46 -4.81
CA HIS A 54 2.83 6.05 -4.84
C HIS A 54 4.00 5.18 -4.36
N GLY A 55 4.23 5.16 -3.05
CA GLY A 55 5.34 4.44 -2.44
C GLY A 55 5.08 2.94 -2.38
N TYR A 56 5.38 2.21 -3.46
CA TYR A 56 5.44 0.75 -3.45
C TYR A 56 6.79 0.29 -2.89
N ILE A 57 6.74 -0.52 -1.84
CA ILE A 57 7.91 -1.01 -1.10
C ILE A 57 7.80 -2.53 -1.06
N GLU A 58 8.63 -3.20 -1.84
CA GLU A 58 8.87 -4.64 -1.72
C GLU A 58 9.80 -4.90 -0.55
N LEU A 59 9.44 -5.84 0.32
CA LEU A 59 10.27 -6.23 1.46
C LEU A 59 11.38 -7.16 0.97
N GLU A 60 12.60 -6.97 1.46
CA GLU A 60 13.76 -7.82 1.11
C GLU A 60 13.47 -9.30 1.37
N LYS A 61 12.73 -9.58 2.45
CA LYS A 61 12.24 -10.91 2.80
C LYS A 61 10.78 -10.81 3.23
N PRO A 62 9.95 -11.82 2.91
CA PRO A 62 8.60 -11.88 3.44
C PRO A 62 8.62 -11.94 4.98
N ILE A 63 7.68 -11.26 5.62
CA ILE A 63 7.56 -11.20 7.07
C ILE A 63 6.21 -11.75 7.53
N ASP A 64 6.18 -12.23 8.77
CA ASP A 64 4.94 -12.52 9.46
C ASP A 64 4.39 -11.28 10.14
N ALA A 65 3.21 -10.84 9.71
CA ALA A 65 2.54 -9.72 10.34
C ALA A 65 1.04 -9.98 10.51
N ARG A 66 0.49 -9.41 11.58
CA ARG A 66 -0.94 -9.26 11.81
C ARG A 66 -1.37 -7.80 11.75
N TYR A 67 -0.45 -6.90 12.11
CA TYR A 67 -0.66 -5.47 12.14
C TYR A 67 0.45 -4.78 11.35
N ILE A 68 0.07 -3.76 10.58
CA ILE A 68 0.97 -2.82 9.92
C ILE A 68 0.70 -1.44 10.53
N ARG A 69 1.75 -0.69 10.79
CA ARG A 69 1.67 0.69 11.29
C ARG A 69 2.47 1.59 10.38
N TYR A 70 1.83 2.69 9.99
CA TYR A 70 2.48 3.83 9.37
C TYR A 70 2.74 4.87 10.46
N ASN A 71 4.00 5.24 10.64
CA ASN A 71 4.40 6.34 11.51
C ASN A 71 4.81 7.52 10.63
N HIS A 72 4.03 8.59 10.68
CA HIS A 72 4.33 9.80 9.92
C HIS A 72 5.58 10.49 10.47
N VAL A 73 6.41 11.04 9.59
CA VAL A 73 7.52 11.93 9.95
C VAL A 73 7.32 13.30 9.33
N TYR A 74 7.11 13.37 8.01
CA TYR A 74 6.96 14.63 7.29
C TYR A 74 6.29 14.44 5.93
N CYS A 75 5.58 15.45 5.43
CA CYS A 75 5.25 15.62 4.02
C CYS A 75 5.39 17.09 3.64
N THR A 76 5.66 17.38 2.36
CA THR A 76 5.78 18.77 1.90
C THR A 76 4.45 19.53 1.98
N ASN A 77 3.31 18.85 1.84
CA ASN A 77 1.98 19.44 2.04
C ASN A 77 1.72 19.78 3.52
N ASN A 78 0.89 20.80 3.75
CA ASN A 78 0.45 21.20 5.10
C ASN A 78 -0.36 20.10 5.82
N TYR A 79 -1.09 19.29 5.06
CA TYR A 79 -1.92 18.21 5.57
C TYR A 79 -1.39 16.86 5.10
N LEU A 80 -1.20 15.94 6.04
CA LEU A 80 -1.04 14.53 5.69
C LEU A 80 -2.37 14.02 5.14
N SER A 81 -2.35 13.53 3.90
CA SER A 81 -3.50 12.87 3.27
C SER A 81 -3.03 11.59 2.59
N ILE A 82 -3.63 10.47 3.02
CA ILE A 82 -3.37 9.12 2.52
C ILE A 82 -4.69 8.61 1.97
N SER A 83 -4.73 8.32 0.69
CA SER A 83 -5.92 7.72 0.06
C SER A 83 -5.97 6.23 0.32
N GLU A 84 -4.83 5.54 0.31
CA GLU A 84 -4.79 4.08 0.48
C GLU A 84 -3.52 3.60 1.18
N LEU A 85 -3.68 2.54 1.98
CA LEU A 85 -2.60 1.71 2.51
C LEU A 85 -2.87 0.27 2.12
N ARG A 86 -2.12 -0.23 1.13
CA ARG A 86 -2.31 -1.57 0.57
C ARG A 86 -1.21 -2.50 1.08
N VAL A 87 -1.59 -3.69 1.54
CA VAL A 87 -0.66 -4.72 2.02
C VAL A 87 -0.77 -5.92 1.09
N PHE A 88 0.35 -6.34 0.52
CA PHE A 88 0.42 -7.46 -0.41
C PHE A 88 1.09 -8.65 0.26
N GLY A 89 0.46 -9.82 0.16
CA GLY A 89 0.94 -11.02 0.80
C GLY A 89 -0.05 -12.17 0.66
N ASN A 90 0.26 -13.28 1.31
CA ASN A 90 -0.60 -14.45 1.36
C ASN A 90 -1.13 -14.67 2.78
N GLY A 91 -2.44 -14.85 2.91
CA GLY A 91 -3.03 -15.42 4.12
C GLY A 91 -2.62 -16.88 4.30
N TYR A 92 -2.64 -17.37 5.54
CA TYR A 92 -2.36 -18.77 5.86
C TYR A 92 -3.61 -19.66 5.80
N GLU A 93 -4.79 -19.04 5.77
CA GLU A 93 -6.06 -19.75 5.66
C GLU A 93 -6.31 -20.23 4.24
N ALA A 94 -7.24 -21.17 4.11
CA ALA A 94 -7.70 -21.65 2.82
C ALA A 94 -8.22 -20.48 1.97
N LYS A 95 -7.98 -20.55 0.66
CA LYS A 95 -8.55 -19.58 -0.28
C LYS A 95 -10.08 -19.60 -0.17
N PRO A 96 -10.75 -18.43 -0.25
CA PRO A 96 -12.20 -18.40 -0.27
C PRO A 96 -12.74 -19.22 -1.44
N ILE A 97 -13.89 -19.86 -1.23
CA ILE A 97 -14.58 -20.64 -2.26
C ILE A 97 -15.00 -19.69 -3.38
N LYS A 98 -14.89 -20.16 -4.63
CA LYS A 98 -15.39 -19.43 -5.80
C LYS A 98 -16.88 -19.10 -5.60
N PRO A 99 -17.35 -17.86 -5.86
CA PRO A 99 -18.78 -17.56 -5.82
C PRO A 99 -19.55 -18.49 -6.78
N ALA A 100 -20.66 -19.07 -6.30
CA ALA A 100 -21.33 -20.18 -6.98
C ALA A 100 -21.71 -19.88 -8.44
N ASN A 101 -22.16 -18.66 -8.72
CA ASN A 101 -22.65 -18.25 -10.03
C ASN A 101 -21.67 -17.34 -10.80
N PHE A 102 -20.42 -17.22 -10.33
CA PHE A 102 -19.42 -16.41 -11.04
C PHE A 102 -19.03 -17.07 -12.37
N ASN A 103 -19.34 -16.37 -13.45
CA ASN A 103 -19.04 -16.80 -14.81
C ASN A 103 -18.36 -15.66 -15.61
N VAL A 104 -17.43 -16.05 -16.49
CA VAL A 104 -16.65 -15.13 -17.32
C VAL A 104 -16.72 -15.62 -18.76
N VAL A 105 -17.27 -14.80 -19.65
CA VAL A 105 -17.33 -15.09 -21.10
C VAL A 105 -16.45 -14.08 -21.83
N ARG A 106 -15.37 -14.55 -22.45
CA ARG A 106 -14.53 -13.72 -23.34
C ARG A 106 -15.31 -13.38 -24.60
N GLN A 107 -15.23 -12.13 -25.03
CA GLN A 107 -15.77 -11.73 -26.33
C GLN A 107 -14.74 -12.02 -27.44
N VAL A 108 -15.13 -11.75 -28.70
CA VAL A 108 -14.21 -11.83 -29.86
C VAL A 108 -13.03 -10.89 -29.68
N ASP A 109 -13.25 -9.66 -29.20
CA ASP A 109 -12.16 -8.80 -28.74
C ASP A 109 -11.59 -9.37 -27.43
N ARG A 110 -10.34 -9.85 -27.48
CA ARG A 110 -9.65 -10.48 -26.35
C ARG A 110 -9.46 -9.55 -25.14
N ARG A 111 -9.58 -8.24 -25.33
CA ARG A 111 -9.53 -7.24 -24.26
C ARG A 111 -10.82 -7.17 -23.46
N ASN A 112 -11.91 -7.74 -23.98
CA ASN A 112 -13.23 -7.69 -23.36
C ASN A 112 -13.59 -9.02 -22.68
N ALA A 113 -14.37 -8.92 -21.61
CA ALA A 113 -15.00 -10.06 -20.95
C ALA A 113 -16.34 -9.62 -20.35
N ASN A 114 -17.36 -10.47 -20.51
CA ASN A 114 -18.63 -10.33 -19.80
C ASN A 114 -18.54 -11.10 -18.49
N LEU A 115 -18.84 -10.42 -17.39
CA LEU A 115 -18.80 -10.95 -16.04
C LEU A 115 -20.25 -11.05 -15.52
N THR A 116 -20.66 -12.21 -15.05
CA THR A 116 -21.94 -12.41 -14.34
C THR A 116 -21.65 -13.09 -13.01
N TRP A 117 -22.35 -12.70 -11.94
CA TRP A 117 -22.12 -13.24 -10.59
C TRP A 117 -23.39 -13.21 -9.75
#